data_AF-A0A151B586-F1
#
_entry.id   AF-A0A151B586-F1
#
_cell.length_a   1.000
_cell.length_b   1.000
_cell.length_c   1.000
_cell.angle_alpha   90.00
_cell.angle_beta   90.00
_cell.angle_gamma   90.00
#
_symmetry.space_group_name_H-M   'P 1'
#
loop_
_entity.id
_entity.type
_entity.pdbx_description
1 polymer ?
#
loop_
_entity_poly.entity_id
_entity_poly.type
_entity_poly.pdbx_seq_one_letter_code
_entity_poly.pdbx_strand_id
1 'polypeptide(L)'
;MRINSTDGSFANGISKIKKNENFDKNENFLSVFKEKLDDVNEKQIHAEKTTQEFIEGGNVDIHQVMISTQEAKLSLELAVEIRNKLVDAYKEISRMQI
;
A
#
# COMPACT_ATOMS: atom_id res chain seq x y z
N MET A 1 65.79 -2.83 0.06
CA MET A 1 64.51 -2.68 -0.67
C MET A 1 63.49 -3.56 0.04
N ARG A 2 62.55 -2.97 0.80
CA ARG A 2 61.59 -3.71 1.65
C ARG A 2 60.31 -3.96 0.87
N ILE A 3 59.92 -5.22 0.74
CA ILE A 3 58.59 -5.65 0.28
C ILE A 3 57.57 -5.35 1.39
N ASN A 4 56.43 -4.74 1.06
CA ASN A 4 55.27 -4.73 1.97
C ASN A 4 53.94 -4.58 1.21
N SER A 5 53.12 -5.62 1.37
CA SER A 5 51.65 -5.60 1.50
C SER A 5 50.81 -4.93 0.40
N THR A 6 50.55 -5.67 -0.68
CA THR A 6 49.24 -5.69 -1.36
C THR A 6 48.45 -6.89 -0.86
N ASP A 7 47.67 -6.75 0.21
CA ASP A 7 46.50 -7.60 0.46
C ASP A 7 45.60 -6.97 1.54
N GLY A 8 44.49 -6.37 1.14
CA GLY A 8 43.57 -5.71 2.07
C GLY A 8 42.37 -5.01 1.43
N SER A 9 42.40 -4.79 0.11
CA SER A 9 41.31 -4.14 -0.62
C SER A 9 40.23 -5.08 -1.16
N PHE A 10 40.41 -6.40 -1.11
CA PHE A 10 39.43 -7.38 -1.61
C PHE A 10 38.46 -7.90 -0.55
N ALA A 11 38.80 -7.82 0.73
CA ALA A 11 37.91 -8.24 1.83
C ALA A 11 36.74 -7.27 2.04
N ASN A 12 36.90 -5.99 1.68
CA ASN A 12 35.89 -4.95 1.90
C ASN A 12 34.79 -4.91 0.80
N GLY A 13 35.02 -5.59 -0.33
CA GLY A 13 34.02 -5.75 -1.40
C GLY A 13 33.00 -6.86 -1.13
N ILE A 14 33.41 -7.92 -0.41
CA ILE A 14 32.56 -9.09 -0.13
C ILE A 14 31.63 -8.82 1.07
N SER A 15 32.00 -7.92 1.99
CA SER A 15 31.16 -7.54 3.14
C SER A 15 29.89 -6.78 2.73
N LYS A 16 29.92 -6.04 1.62
CA LYS A 16 28.79 -5.19 1.16
C LYS A 16 27.65 -5.96 0.48
N ILE A 17 27.86 -7.24 0.13
CA ILE A 17 26.86 -8.11 -0.51
C ILE A 17 25.99 -8.85 0.54
N LYS A 18 26.34 -8.76 1.83
CA LYS A 18 25.64 -9.44 2.94
C LYS A 18 24.69 -8.55 3.75
N LYS A 19 24.22 -7.43 3.21
CA LYS A 19 23.05 -6.75 3.78
C LYS A 19 21.80 -7.43 3.23
N ASN A 20 21.56 -8.62 3.78
CA ASN A 20 20.35 -9.40 3.64
C ASN A 20 19.15 -8.48 3.88
N GLU A 21 18.39 -8.23 2.82
CA GLU A 21 17.03 -7.73 2.90
C GLU A 21 16.23 -8.74 3.73
N ASN A 22 16.10 -8.47 5.02
CA ASN A 22 15.03 -9.05 5.81
C ASN A 22 13.73 -8.53 5.20
N PHE A 23 13.24 -9.25 4.20
CA PHE A 23 11.91 -9.07 3.64
C PHE A 23 10.94 -9.66 4.67
N ASP A 24 10.68 -8.88 5.73
CA ASP A 24 9.56 -9.09 6.64
C ASP A 24 8.26 -8.84 5.87
N LYS A 25 7.86 -9.84 5.07
CA LYS A 25 6.68 -9.80 4.18
C LYS A 25 5.38 -9.54 4.95
N ASN A 26 5.35 -9.80 6.25
CA ASN A 26 4.16 -9.63 7.09
C ASN A 26 3.91 -8.17 7.50
N GLU A 27 4.96 -7.36 7.72
CA GLU A 27 4.78 -5.93 7.98
C GLU A 27 4.38 -5.15 6.71
N ASN A 28 4.69 -5.70 5.54
CA ASN A 28 4.53 -5.00 4.27
C ASN A 28 3.10 -5.07 3.68
N PHE A 29 2.33 -6.14 3.94
CA PHE A 29 0.96 -6.21 3.44
C PHE A 29 0.00 -5.31 4.23
N LEU A 30 0.10 -5.32 5.56
CA LEU A 30 -0.77 -4.50 6.41
C LEU A 30 -0.50 -3.00 6.23
N SER A 31 0.77 -2.62 6.03
CA SER A 31 1.12 -1.22 5.72
C SER A 31 0.56 -0.79 4.37
N VAL A 32 0.72 -1.60 3.32
CA VAL A 32 0.16 -1.32 1.99
C VAL A 32 -1.38 -1.30 2.04
N PHE A 33 -2.00 -2.25 2.74
CA PHE A 33 -3.47 -2.26 2.87
C PHE A 33 -3.97 -1.01 3.61
N LYS A 34 -3.27 -0.58 4.66
CA LYS A 34 -3.57 0.66 5.36
C LYS A 34 -3.42 1.89 4.45
N GLU A 35 -2.33 1.98 3.69
CA GLU A 35 -2.14 3.04 2.69
C GLU A 35 -3.28 3.05 1.67
N LYS A 36 -3.70 1.88 1.17
CA LYS A 36 -4.81 1.79 0.22
C LYS A 36 -6.16 2.15 0.85
N LEU A 37 -6.36 1.91 2.14
CA LEU A 37 -7.55 2.39 2.86
C LEU A 37 -7.54 3.91 2.99
N ASP A 38 -6.38 4.51 3.26
CA ASP A 38 -6.22 5.95 3.27
C ASP A 38 -6.52 6.53 1.86
N ASP A 39 -6.04 5.88 0.79
CA ASP A 39 -6.38 6.24 -0.61
C ASP A 39 -7.90 6.17 -0.87
N VAL A 40 -8.60 5.15 -0.36
CA VAL A 40 -10.07 5.04 -0.51
C VAL A 40 -10.76 6.22 0.17
N ASN A 41 -10.30 6.62 1.36
CA ASN A 41 -10.83 7.78 2.07
C ASN A 41 -10.57 9.08 1.29
N GLU A 42 -9.37 9.25 0.73
CA GLU A 42 -9.07 10.40 -0.13
C GLU A 42 -9.98 10.46 -1.36
N LYS A 43 -10.25 9.32 -2.01
CA LYS A 43 -11.18 9.24 -3.15
C LYS A 43 -12.61 9.63 -2.77
N GLN A 44 -13.08 9.23 -1.58
CA GLN A 44 -14.39 9.64 -1.08
C GLN A 44 -14.47 11.16 -0.87
N ILE A 45 -13.49 11.73 -0.19
CA ILE A 45 -13.41 13.18 0.03
C ILE A 45 -13.33 13.94 -1.30
N HIS A 46 -12.56 13.41 -2.26
CA HIS A 46 -12.45 14.01 -3.59
C HIS A 46 -13.77 14.00 -4.34
N ALA A 47 -14.51 12.88 -4.31
CA ALA A 47 -15.82 12.76 -4.93
C ALA A 47 -16.85 13.69 -4.28
N GLU A 48 -16.86 13.81 -2.96
CA GLU A 48 -17.71 14.76 -2.23
C GLU A 48 -17.39 16.21 -2.61
N LYS A 49 -16.11 16.56 -2.64
CA LYS A 49 -15.65 17.90 -3.02
C LYS A 49 -16.04 18.26 -4.44
N THR A 50 -15.81 17.37 -5.41
CA THR A 50 -16.20 17.63 -6.81
C THR A 50 -17.71 17.69 -6.99
N THR A 51 -18.47 16.88 -6.24
CA THR A 51 -19.93 16.96 -6.20
C THR A 51 -20.38 18.32 -5.67
N GLN A 52 -19.75 18.80 -4.60
CA GLN A 52 -20.09 20.08 -3.98
C GLN A 52 -19.73 21.26 -4.88
N GLU A 53 -18.54 21.26 -5.49
CA GLU A 53 -18.13 22.26 -6.48
C GLU A 53 -19.08 22.30 -7.68
N PHE A 54 -19.57 21.15 -8.14
CA PHE A 54 -20.57 21.09 -9.22
C PHE A 54 -21.92 21.70 -8.81
N ILE A 55 -22.42 21.37 -7.61
CA ILE A 55 -23.70 21.90 -7.09
C ILE A 55 -23.62 23.41 -6.88
N GLU A 56 -22.46 23.93 -6.46
CA GLU A 56 -22.20 25.36 -6.28
C GLU A 56 -22.09 26.13 -7.61
N GLY A 57 -22.19 25.44 -8.76
CA GLY A 57 -22.09 26.05 -10.09
C GLY A 57 -20.64 26.28 -10.55
N GLY A 58 -19.69 25.57 -9.93
CA GLY A 58 -18.28 25.58 -10.28
C GLY A 58 -17.99 24.96 -11.66
N ASN A 59 -16.75 25.11 -12.10
CA ASN A 59 -16.27 24.67 -13.43
C ASN A 59 -15.92 23.17 -13.47
N VAL A 60 -16.72 22.34 -12.79
CA VAL A 60 -16.54 20.89 -12.75
C VAL A 60 -17.58 20.25 -13.66
N ASP A 61 -17.16 19.36 -14.54
CA ASP A 61 -18.08 18.61 -15.41
C ASP A 61 -18.79 17.51 -14.60
N ILE A 62 -20.11 17.36 -14.81
CA ILE A 62 -20.90 16.27 -14.23
C ILE A 62 -20.30 14.89 -14.50
N HIS A 63 -19.66 14.68 -15.66
CA HIS A 63 -18.97 13.45 -15.99
C HIS A 63 -17.82 13.15 -15.03
N GLN A 64 -17.07 14.19 -14.61
CA GLN A 64 -15.97 14.05 -13.65
C GLN A 64 -16.48 13.70 -12.25
N VAL A 65 -17.60 14.30 -11.84
CA VAL A 65 -18.28 13.96 -10.57
C VAL A 65 -18.75 12.50 -10.59
N MET A 66 -19.38 12.07 -11.69
CA MET A 66 -19.83 10.69 -11.81
C MET A 66 -18.67 9.70 -11.79
N ILE A 67 -17.59 9.96 -12.52
CA ILE A 67 -16.41 9.08 -12.54
C ILE A 67 -15.78 8.98 -11.15
N SER A 68 -15.51 10.11 -10.49
CA SER A 68 -14.91 10.13 -9.16
C SER A 68 -15.78 9.39 -8.13
N THR A 69 -17.09 9.58 -8.18
CA THR A 69 -18.05 8.86 -7.33
C THR A 69 -18.04 7.35 -7.61
N GLN A 70 -18.00 6.95 -8.88
CA GLN A 70 -17.94 5.55 -9.27
C GLN A 70 -16.66 4.88 -8.78
N GLU A 71 -15.52 5.56 -8.92
CA GLU A 71 -14.22 5.08 -8.45
C GLU A 71 -14.17 4.94 -6.93
N ALA A 72 -14.68 5.93 -6.19
CA ALA A 72 -14.76 5.88 -4.74
C ALA A 72 -15.63 4.70 -4.27
N LYS A 73 -16.77 4.48 -4.92
CA LYS A 73 -17.67 3.36 -4.63
C LYS A 73 -17.00 2.01 -4.88
N LEU A 74 -16.41 1.81 -6.06
CA LEU A 74 -15.73 0.56 -6.41
C LEU A 74 -14.55 0.27 -5.46
N SER A 75 -13.78 1.30 -5.12
CA SER A 75 -12.64 1.17 -4.20
C SER A 75 -13.11 0.74 -2.80
N LEU A 76 -14.22 1.30 -2.32
CA LEU A 76 -14.83 0.92 -1.04
C LEU A 76 -15.34 -0.53 -1.06
N GLU A 77 -16.04 -0.94 -2.12
CA GLU A 77 -16.53 -2.31 -2.29
C GLU A 77 -15.37 -3.32 -2.22
N LEU A 78 -14.27 -3.03 -2.93
CA LEU A 78 -13.06 -3.84 -2.88
C LEU A 78 -12.46 -3.90 -1.47
N ALA A 79 -12.37 -2.78 -0.77
CA ALA A 79 -11.85 -2.73 0.60
C ALA A 79 -12.70 -3.58 1.57
N VAL A 80 -14.02 -3.57 1.42
CA VAL A 80 -14.94 -4.41 2.20
C VAL A 80 -14.71 -5.89 1.90
N GLU A 81 -14.53 -6.26 0.64
CA GLU A 81 -14.24 -7.64 0.27
C GLU A 81 -12.93 -8.13 0.89
N ILE A 82 -11.86 -7.34 0.80
CA ILE A 82 -10.58 -7.67 1.41
C ILE A 82 -10.73 -7.81 2.94
N ARG A 83 -11.43 -6.88 3.60
CA ARG A 83 -11.73 -6.96 5.03
C ARG A 83 -12.40 -8.30 5.38
N ASN A 84 -13.41 -8.70 4.62
CA ASN A 84 -14.12 -9.96 4.85
C ASN A 84 -13.17 -11.16 4.70
N LYS A 85 -12.35 -11.19 3.63
CA LYS A 85 -11.36 -12.26 3.42
C LYS A 85 -10.34 -12.36 4.55
N LEU A 86 -9.88 -11.22 5.09
CA LEU A 86 -8.95 -11.21 6.22
C LEU A 86 -9.60 -11.76 7.51
N VAL A 87 -10.85 -11.38 7.77
CA VAL A 87 -11.62 -11.92 8.91
C VAL A 87 -11.83 -13.43 8.76
N ASP A 88 -12.14 -13.90 7.56
CA ASP A 88 -12.33 -15.33 7.29
C ASP A 88 -11.02 -16.11 7.43
N ALA A 89 -9.90 -15.57 6.92
CA ALA A 89 -8.58 -16.18 7.08
C ALA A 89 -8.19 -16.30 8.57
N TYR A 90 -8.47 -15.26 9.36
CA TYR A 90 -8.26 -15.32 10.81
C TYR A 90 -9.12 -16.41 11.48
N LYS A 91 -10.40 -16.48 11.13
CA LYS A 91 -11.31 -17.53 11.65
C LYS A 91 -10.84 -18.94 11.28
N GLU A 92 -10.34 -19.13 10.06
CA GLU A 92 -9.85 -20.43 9.60
C GLU A 92 -8.62 -20.89 10.38
N ILE A 93 -7.63 -20.00 10.55
CA ILE A 93 -6.44 -20.28 11.37
C ILE A 93 -6.84 -20.62 12.82
N SER A 94 -7.79 -19.88 13.38
CA SER A 94 -8.30 -20.13 14.74
C SER A 94 -9.00 -21.48 14.89
N ARG A 95 -9.62 -22.01 13.82
CA ARG A 95 -10.28 -23.33 13.83
C ARG A 95 -9.31 -24.49 13.66
N MET A 96 -8.14 -24.26 13.07
CA MET A 96 -7.09 -25.27 12.93
C MET A 96 -6.33 -25.57 14.23
N GLN A 97 -6.39 -24.69 15.23
CA GLN A 97 -5.64 -24.81 16.50
C GLN A 97 -6.40 -25.51 17.64
N ILE A 98 -7.45 -26.28 17.33
CA ILE A 98 -8.13 -27.15 18.31
C ILE A 98 -7.84 -28.62 17.98
#